data_AF-A0A956ETB8-F1
#
_entry.id   AF-A0A956ETB8-F1
#
_cell.length_a   1.000
_cell.length_b   1.000
_cell.length_c   1.000
_cell.angle_alpha   90.00
_cell.angle_beta   90.00
_cell.angle_gamma   90.00
#
_symmetry.space_group_name_H-M   'P 1'
#
loop_
_entity.id
_entity.type
_entity.pdbx_description
1 polymer ?
#
loop_
_entity_poly.entity_id
_entity_poly.type
_entity_poly.pdbx_seq_one_letter_code
_entity_poly.pdbx_strand_id
1 'polypeptide(L)'
;MNSVLCRLALTRTQILTLPGQAAPDLVSASLMALSGVSWGIYSLRGRGQANPTSTTAGNFIRSVPFVIVMWLVSPHAHHPTDGLLLAALSGGLTSAGGYVLWYAALRGLLATQASVVQLSVPVLTAALGVLFLSERVSLRLALAGTLILSGIALAIHSARRR
;
A
#
# COMPACT_ATOMS: atom_id res chain seq x y z
N MET A 1 -4.99 4.64 23.85
CA MET A 1 -5.48 4.63 22.44
C MET A 1 -4.39 4.16 21.48
N ASN A 2 -3.23 4.83 21.46
CA ASN A 2 -2.06 4.41 20.66
C ASN A 2 -1.60 2.96 20.97
N SER A 3 -1.67 2.54 22.23
CA SER A 3 -1.26 1.19 22.66
C SER A 3 -2.22 0.08 22.23
N VAL A 4 -3.51 0.36 22.03
CA VAL A 4 -4.51 -0.65 21.62
C VAL A 4 -4.46 -0.88 20.11
N LEU A 5 -4.33 0.19 19.31
CA LEU A 5 -4.16 0.08 17.87
C LEU A 5 -2.82 -0.56 17.50
N CYS A 6 -1.75 -0.22 18.22
CA CYS A 6 -0.46 -0.87 18.04
C CYS A 6 -0.51 -2.35 18.41
N ARG A 7 -1.19 -2.71 19.52
CA ARG A 7 -1.44 -4.11 19.88
C ARG A 7 -2.23 -4.84 18.80
N LEU A 8 -3.34 -4.30 18.31
CA LEU A 8 -4.14 -4.92 17.25
C LEU A 8 -3.35 -5.08 15.93
N ALA A 9 -2.49 -4.12 15.58
CA ALA A 9 -1.61 -4.23 14.42
C ALA A 9 -0.55 -5.34 14.60
N LEU A 10 0.04 -5.46 15.80
CA LEU A 10 1.01 -6.49 16.16
C LEU A 10 0.37 -7.89 16.26
N THR A 11 -0.83 -7.99 16.83
CA THR A 11 -1.58 -9.26 16.89
C THR A 11 -1.97 -9.71 15.48
N ARG A 12 -2.31 -8.77 14.58
CA ARG A 12 -2.59 -9.07 13.17
C ARG A 12 -1.36 -9.58 12.42
N THR A 13 -0.18 -8.97 12.58
CA THR A 13 1.05 -9.49 11.98
C THR A 13 1.37 -10.88 12.51
N GLN A 14 1.24 -11.11 13.82
CA GLN A 14 1.46 -12.43 14.43
C GLN A 14 0.48 -13.51 13.91
N ILE A 15 -0.79 -13.15 13.67
CA ILE A 15 -1.80 -14.04 13.10
C ILE A 15 -1.55 -14.31 11.61
N LEU A 16 -1.05 -13.33 10.85
CA LEU A 16 -0.68 -13.53 9.44
C LEU A 16 0.63 -14.31 9.27
N THR A 17 1.48 -14.36 10.29
CA THR A 17 2.70 -15.18 10.34
C THR A 17 2.50 -16.53 11.05
N LEU A 18 1.25 -16.97 11.27
CA LEU A 18 0.96 -18.32 11.75
C LEU A 18 1.65 -19.36 10.85
N PRO A 19 2.20 -20.44 11.42
CA PRO A 19 3.15 -21.32 10.75
C PRO A 19 2.48 -21.98 9.54
N GLY A 20 3.08 -21.77 8.37
CA GLY A 20 2.55 -22.25 7.08
C GLY A 20 3.00 -21.42 5.88
N GLN A 21 3.50 -20.20 6.10
CA GLN A 21 4.19 -19.38 5.09
C GLN A 21 5.58 -19.03 5.61
N ALA A 22 6.62 -19.27 4.82
CA ALA A 22 8.01 -18.98 5.22
C ALA A 22 8.12 -17.52 5.66
N ALA A 23 8.55 -17.29 6.90
CA ALA A 23 8.83 -15.93 7.38
C ALA A 23 9.89 -15.31 6.44
N PRO A 24 9.71 -14.04 6.01
CA PRO A 24 10.72 -13.38 5.17
C PRO A 24 12.04 -13.36 5.93
N ASP A 25 13.15 -13.60 5.21
CA ASP A 25 14.49 -13.50 5.77
C ASP A 25 14.76 -12.06 6.26
N LEU A 26 15.81 -11.90 7.07
CA LEU A 26 16.13 -10.60 7.68
C LEU A 26 16.36 -9.49 6.65
N VAL A 27 16.95 -9.81 5.50
CA VAL A 27 17.21 -8.81 4.45
C VAL A 27 15.89 -8.36 3.83
N SER A 28 15.04 -9.31 3.45
CA SER A 28 13.70 -9.02 2.92
C SER A 28 12.85 -8.22 3.92
N ALA A 29 12.84 -8.61 5.20
CA ALA A 29 12.11 -7.88 6.24
C ALA A 29 12.64 -6.45 6.42
N SER A 30 13.96 -6.26 6.38
CA SER A 30 14.59 -4.94 6.49
C SER A 30 14.26 -4.04 5.29
N LEU A 31 14.28 -4.59 4.07
CA LEU A 31 13.90 -3.87 2.86
C LEU A 31 12.41 -3.48 2.87
N MET A 32 11.53 -4.37 3.34
CA MET A 32 10.11 -4.07 3.51
C MET A 32 9.89 -2.93 4.51
N ALA A 33 10.60 -2.95 5.65
CA ALA A 33 10.53 -1.88 6.64
C ALA A 33 11.03 -0.54 6.07
N LEU A 34 12.18 -0.54 5.38
CA LEU A 34 12.75 0.67 4.77
C LEU A 34 11.83 1.24 3.69
N SER A 35 11.22 0.38 2.87
CA SER A 35 10.22 0.77 1.88
C SER A 35 9.01 1.44 2.54
N GLY A 36 8.48 0.85 3.62
CA GLY A 36 7.37 1.42 4.38
C GLY A 36 7.70 2.79 5.00
N VAL A 37 8.89 2.92 5.60
CA VAL A 37 9.37 4.21 6.14
C VAL A 37 9.52 5.25 5.04
N SER A 38 10.12 4.87 3.90
CA SER A 38 10.31 5.75 2.75
C SER A 38 8.96 6.23 2.19
N TRP A 39 7.97 5.33 2.09
CA TRP A 39 6.61 5.66 1.68
C TRP A 39 5.92 6.65 2.62
N GLY A 40 6.07 6.45 3.93
CA GLY A 40 5.55 7.36 4.96
C GLY A 40 6.14 8.76 4.83
N ILE A 41 7.48 8.85 4.74
CA ILE A 41 8.20 10.13 4.55
C ILE A 41 7.76 10.80 3.25
N TYR A 42 7.70 10.05 2.16
CA TYR A 42 7.27 10.54 0.85
C TYR A 42 5.85 11.12 0.88
N SER A 43 4.91 10.40 1.50
CA SER A 43 3.51 10.82 1.61
C SER A 43 3.36 12.11 2.44
N LEU A 44 4.07 12.19 3.57
CA LEU A 44 4.04 13.38 4.43
C LEU A 44 4.70 14.59 3.77
N ARG A 45 5.83 14.41 3.07
CA ARG A 45 6.48 15.48 2.30
C ARG A 45 5.59 15.97 1.16
N GLY A 46 4.96 15.05 0.42
CA GLY A 46 4.03 15.41 -0.65
C GLY A 46 2.82 16.18 -0.14
N ARG A 47 2.28 15.82 1.04
CA ARG A 47 1.17 16.58 1.67
C ARG A 47 1.50 18.07 1.87
N GLY A 48 2.76 18.42 2.15
CA GLY A 48 3.19 19.80 2.36
C GLY A 48 3.48 20.60 1.08
N GLN A 49 3.39 19.98 -0.10
CA GLN A 49 3.66 20.62 -1.38
C GLN A 49 2.42 21.35 -1.93
N ALA A 50 2.63 22.46 -2.64
CA ALA A 50 1.55 23.19 -3.33
C ALA A 50 0.91 22.36 -4.45
N ASN A 51 1.71 21.60 -5.19
CA ASN A 51 1.25 20.70 -6.25
C ASN A 51 1.89 19.31 -6.12
N PRO A 52 1.39 18.44 -5.21
CA PRO A 52 1.97 17.13 -4.97
C PRO A 52 1.95 16.22 -6.19
N THR A 53 0.90 16.30 -7.04
CA THR A 53 0.79 15.49 -8.25
C THR A 53 1.91 15.80 -9.23
N SER A 54 2.22 17.08 -9.45
CA SER A 54 3.35 17.49 -10.31
C SER A 54 4.69 17.06 -9.71
N THR A 55 4.87 17.16 -8.39
CA THR A 55 6.08 16.67 -7.72
C THR A 55 6.24 15.16 -7.89
N THR A 56 5.15 14.39 -7.75
CA THR A 56 5.14 12.96 -7.98
C THR A 56 5.47 12.59 -9.41
N ALA A 57 4.92 13.29 -10.40
CA ALA A 57 5.28 13.09 -11.80
C ALA A 57 6.80 13.27 -12.03
N GLY A 58 7.40 14.33 -11.45
CA GLY A 58 8.84 14.53 -11.49
C GLY A 58 9.63 13.40 -10.80
N ASN A 59 9.13 12.86 -9.69
CA ASN A 59 9.75 11.71 -9.01
C ASN A 59 9.69 10.43 -9.86
N PHE A 60 8.57 10.19 -10.56
CA PHE A 60 8.46 9.08 -11.51
C PHE A 60 9.47 9.22 -12.64
N ILE A 61 9.60 10.39 -13.24
CA ILE A 61 10.60 10.65 -14.30
C ILE A 61 12.02 10.38 -13.79
N ARG A 62 12.35 10.86 -12.58
CA ARG A 62 13.66 10.60 -11.95
C ARG A 62 13.88 9.13 -11.59
N SER A 63 12.82 8.33 -11.45
CA SER A 63 12.93 6.88 -11.23
C SER A 63 13.21 6.09 -12.52
N VAL A 64 12.89 6.64 -13.69
CA VAL A 64 13.08 5.96 -14.99
C VAL A 64 14.52 5.48 -15.22
N PRO A 65 15.58 6.29 -14.98
CA PRO A 65 16.95 5.80 -15.12
C PRO A 65 17.27 4.59 -14.24
N PHE A 66 16.76 4.56 -13.00
CA PHE A 66 16.95 3.42 -12.10
C PHE A 66 16.24 2.17 -12.61
N VAL A 67 15.01 2.34 -13.13
CA VAL A 67 14.27 1.24 -13.75
C VAL A 67 15.02 0.69 -14.97
N ILE A 68 15.60 1.55 -15.81
CA ILE A 68 16.41 1.14 -16.96
C ILE A 68 17.65 0.37 -16.51
N VAL A 69 18.40 0.87 -15.52
CA VAL A 69 19.58 0.16 -14.99
C VAL A 69 19.16 -1.21 -14.45
N MET A 70 18.10 -1.29 -13.65
CA MET A 70 17.63 -2.53 -13.04
C MET A 70 17.10 -3.53 -14.09
N TRP A 71 16.54 -3.02 -15.19
CA TRP A 71 16.14 -3.79 -16.36
C TRP A 71 17.36 -4.40 -17.07
N LEU A 72 18.41 -3.62 -17.33
CA LEU A 72 19.62 -4.07 -18.02
C LEU A 72 20.42 -5.13 -17.23
N VAL A 73 20.39 -5.09 -15.90
CA VAL A 73 21.13 -6.05 -15.06
C VAL A 73 20.34 -7.32 -14.74
N SER A 74 19.08 -7.46 -15.20
CA SER A 74 18.25 -8.62 -14.89
C SER A 74 18.55 -9.80 -15.84
N PRO A 75 19.12 -10.92 -15.34
CA PRO A 75 19.64 -12.00 -16.19
C PRO A 75 18.57 -12.87 -16.88
N HIS A 76 17.28 -12.71 -16.54
CA HIS A 76 16.17 -13.54 -17.07
C HIS A 76 15.01 -12.70 -17.63
N ALA A 77 15.35 -11.53 -18.16
CA ALA A 77 14.43 -10.54 -18.71
C ALA A 77 13.73 -11.02 -20.01
N HIS A 78 12.71 -11.89 -19.91
CA HIS A 78 11.77 -12.16 -21.02
C HIS A 78 10.69 -11.07 -21.06
N HIS A 79 10.66 -10.30 -22.15
CA HIS A 79 9.78 -9.12 -22.28
C HIS A 79 8.94 -9.17 -23.54
N PRO A 80 7.83 -9.93 -23.55
CA PRO A 80 6.85 -9.81 -24.62
C PRO A 80 6.33 -8.37 -24.66
N THR A 81 6.19 -7.82 -25.86
CA THR A 81 5.71 -6.43 -26.10
C THR A 81 4.38 -6.16 -25.41
N ASP A 82 3.50 -7.14 -25.38
CA ASP A 82 2.18 -7.04 -24.74
C ASP A 82 2.31 -6.89 -23.22
N GLY A 83 3.27 -7.60 -22.61
CA GLY A 83 3.57 -7.50 -21.17
C GLY A 83 4.12 -6.12 -20.81
N LEU A 84 4.94 -5.53 -21.68
CA LEU A 84 5.47 -4.18 -21.48
C LEU A 84 4.36 -3.12 -21.57
N LEU A 85 3.47 -3.25 -22.56
CA LEU A 85 2.30 -2.38 -22.73
C LEU A 85 1.35 -2.48 -21.53
N LEU A 86 1.04 -3.70 -21.08
CA LEU A 86 0.21 -3.92 -19.90
C LEU A 86 0.88 -3.38 -18.64
N ALA A 87 2.19 -3.54 -18.47
CA ALA A 87 2.92 -2.97 -17.33
C ALA A 87 2.91 -1.44 -17.34
N ALA A 88 3.09 -0.82 -18.52
CA ALA A 88 3.05 0.64 -18.65
C ALA A 88 1.64 1.20 -18.42
N LEU A 89 0.62 0.57 -19.00
CA LEU A 89 -0.78 0.99 -18.84
C LEU A 89 -1.28 0.77 -17.41
N SER A 90 -1.11 -0.45 -16.88
CA SER A 90 -1.51 -0.74 -15.51
C SER A 90 -0.69 0.09 -14.53
N GLY A 91 0.64 0.05 -14.59
CA GLY A 91 1.52 0.79 -13.68
C GLY A 91 1.34 2.30 -13.78
N GLY A 92 1.38 2.87 -14.98
CA GLY A 92 1.27 4.31 -15.21
C GLY A 92 -0.11 4.87 -14.87
N LEU A 93 -1.18 4.28 -15.44
CA LEU A 93 -2.53 4.82 -15.27
C LEU A 93 -3.05 4.58 -13.86
N THR A 94 -2.87 3.39 -13.29
CA THR A 94 -3.33 3.11 -11.93
C THR A 94 -2.52 3.88 -10.89
N SER A 95 -1.21 4.07 -11.08
CA SER A 95 -0.41 4.91 -10.18
C SER A 95 -0.83 6.37 -10.29
N ALA A 96 -1.00 6.92 -11.49
CA ALA A 96 -1.42 8.31 -11.66
C ALA A 96 -2.74 8.59 -10.94
N GLY A 97 -3.76 7.73 -11.15
CA GLY A 97 -5.03 7.82 -10.43
C GLY A 97 -4.87 7.65 -8.92
N GLY A 98 -4.08 6.64 -8.50
CA GLY A 98 -3.82 6.36 -7.09
C GLY A 98 -3.18 7.52 -6.35
N TYR A 99 -2.16 8.16 -6.91
CA TYR A 99 -1.50 9.32 -6.29
C TYR A 99 -2.38 10.56 -6.26
N VAL A 100 -3.16 10.81 -7.32
CA VAL A 100 -4.13 11.92 -7.33
C VAL A 100 -5.15 11.74 -6.20
N LEU A 101 -5.75 10.56 -6.09
CA LEU A 101 -6.71 10.25 -5.04
C LEU A 101 -6.07 10.27 -3.64
N TRP A 102 -4.87 9.71 -3.50
CA TRP A 102 -4.13 9.67 -2.24
C TRP A 102 -3.83 11.09 -1.73
N TYR A 103 -3.29 11.96 -2.57
CA TYR A 103 -3.00 13.34 -2.17
C TYR A 103 -4.25 14.22 -2.05
N ALA A 104 -5.34 13.90 -2.74
CA ALA A 104 -6.63 14.54 -2.48
C ALA A 104 -7.16 14.17 -1.09
N ALA A 105 -7.14 12.88 -0.73
CA ALA A 105 -7.57 12.39 0.57
C ALA A 105 -6.68 12.90 1.72
N LEU A 106 -5.35 12.92 1.52
CA LEU A 106 -4.39 13.35 2.54
C LEU A 106 -4.58 14.79 3.03
N ARG A 107 -5.15 15.69 2.22
CA ARG A 107 -5.41 17.09 2.62
C ARG A 107 -6.38 17.18 3.80
N GLY A 108 -7.32 16.24 3.89
CA GLY A 108 -8.36 16.21 4.93
C GLY A 108 -8.06 15.32 6.13
N LEU A 109 -6.91 14.63 6.17
CA LEU A 109 -6.61 13.61 7.18
C LEU A 109 -5.40 13.98 8.04
N LEU A 110 -5.47 13.71 9.35
CA LEU A 110 -4.28 13.66 10.20
C LEU A 110 -3.37 12.51 9.77
N ALA A 111 -2.07 12.60 10.06
CA ALA A 111 -1.12 11.53 9.71
C ALA A 111 -1.52 10.17 10.30
N THR A 112 -2.06 10.16 11.52
CA THR A 112 -2.59 8.96 12.19
C THR A 112 -3.83 8.41 11.49
N GLN A 113 -4.75 9.27 11.04
CA GLN A 113 -5.93 8.84 10.29
C GLN A 113 -5.55 8.28 8.92
N ALA A 114 -4.61 8.92 8.22
CA ALA A 114 -4.10 8.44 6.94
C ALA A 114 -3.47 7.04 7.07
N SER A 115 -2.69 6.81 8.14
CA SER A 115 -2.11 5.49 8.43
C SER A 115 -3.18 4.43 8.70
N VAL A 116 -4.22 4.76 9.48
CA VAL A 116 -5.33 3.84 9.76
C VAL A 116 -6.12 3.51 8.49
N VAL A 117 -6.42 4.51 7.66
CA VAL A 117 -7.16 4.31 6.41
C VAL A 117 -6.38 3.41 5.44
N GLN A 118 -5.04 3.46 5.40
CA GLN A 118 -4.26 2.54 4.56
C GLN A 118 -4.44 1.06 4.91
N LEU A 119 -4.90 0.73 6.13
CA LEU A 119 -5.25 -0.65 6.48
C LEU A 119 -6.45 -1.18 5.67
N SER A 120 -7.26 -0.31 5.05
CA SER A 120 -8.36 -0.74 4.19
C SER A 120 -7.90 -1.24 2.83
N VAL A 121 -6.71 -0.83 2.35
CA VAL A 121 -6.24 -1.13 0.99
C VAL A 121 -6.26 -2.63 0.69
N PRO A 122 -5.69 -3.53 1.54
CA PRO A 122 -5.73 -4.97 1.27
C PRO A 122 -7.15 -5.55 1.21
N VAL A 123 -8.09 -5.00 2.00
CA VAL A 123 -9.48 -5.45 2.01
C VAL A 123 -10.20 -5.02 0.73
N LEU A 124 -9.98 -3.77 0.30
CA LEU A 124 -10.52 -3.24 -0.96
C LEU A 124 -9.94 -4.01 -2.15
N THR A 125 -8.63 -4.24 -2.18
CA THR A 125 -7.98 -5.03 -3.24
C THR A 125 -8.57 -6.43 -3.32
N ALA A 126 -8.76 -7.12 -2.19
CA ALA A 126 -9.36 -8.44 -2.18
C ALA A 126 -10.84 -8.43 -2.63
N ALA A 127 -11.62 -7.42 -2.23
CA ALA A 127 -13.01 -7.27 -2.68
C ALA A 127 -13.09 -7.04 -4.20
N LEU A 128 -12.19 -6.20 -4.75
CA LEU A 128 -12.08 -5.99 -6.20
C LEU A 128 -11.62 -7.27 -6.91
N GLY A 129 -10.71 -8.05 -6.33
CA GLY A 129 -10.31 -9.37 -6.86
C GLY A 129 -11.49 -10.36 -6.93
N VAL A 130 -12.31 -10.43 -5.89
CA VAL A 130 -13.54 -11.24 -5.90
C VAL A 130 -14.50 -10.75 -6.99
N LEU A 131 -14.69 -9.43 -7.13
CA LEU A 131 -15.65 -8.86 -8.07
C LEU A 131 -15.21 -8.98 -9.53
N PHE A 132 -13.97 -8.63 -9.84
CA PHE A 132 -13.47 -8.52 -11.22
C PHE A 132 -12.73 -9.77 -11.69
N LEU A 133 -12.07 -10.49 -10.78
CA LEU A 133 -11.28 -11.69 -11.10
C LEU A 133 -12.00 -12.98 -10.68
N SER A 134 -13.22 -12.88 -10.13
CA SER A 134 -13.99 -14.03 -9.63
C SER A 134 -13.22 -14.87 -8.61
N GLU A 135 -12.38 -14.24 -7.79
CA GLU A 135 -11.66 -14.93 -6.73
C GLU A 135 -12.62 -15.52 -5.69
N ARG A 136 -12.27 -16.70 -5.16
CA ARG A 136 -13.10 -17.38 -4.16
C ARG A 136 -13.06 -16.63 -2.83
N VAL A 137 -14.23 -16.29 -2.30
CA VAL A 137 -14.34 -15.76 -0.94
C VAL A 137 -14.06 -16.88 0.06
N SER A 138 -12.88 -16.83 0.69
CA SER A 138 -12.56 -17.73 1.80
C SER A 138 -13.09 -17.19 3.13
N LEU A 139 -13.44 -18.08 4.05
CA LEU A 139 -13.84 -17.69 5.42
C LEU A 139 -12.75 -16.86 6.11
N ARG A 140 -11.47 -17.20 5.88
CA ARG A 140 -10.32 -16.43 6.38
C ARG A 140 -10.33 -15.00 5.85
N LEU A 141 -10.59 -14.80 4.56
CA LEU A 141 -10.68 -13.47 3.96
C LEU A 141 -11.85 -12.68 4.55
N ALA A 142 -13.01 -13.30 4.69
CA ALA A 142 -14.19 -12.66 5.28
C ALA A 142 -13.94 -12.20 6.72
N LEU A 143 -13.41 -13.08 7.58
CA LEU A 143 -13.10 -12.78 8.98
C LEU A 143 -11.99 -11.72 9.12
N ALA A 144 -10.93 -11.83 8.34
CA ALA A 144 -9.85 -10.84 8.37
C ALA A 144 -10.34 -9.47 7.88
N GLY A 145 -11.15 -9.44 6.82
CA GLY A 145 -11.73 -8.22 6.27
C GLY A 145 -12.64 -7.51 7.27
N THR A 146 -13.58 -8.23 7.89
CA THR A 146 -14.48 -7.65 8.90
C THR A 146 -13.73 -7.13 10.12
N LEU A 147 -12.70 -7.86 10.59
CA LEU A 147 -11.88 -7.43 11.71
C LEU A 147 -11.11 -6.12 11.40
N ILE A 148 -10.52 -6.03 10.20
CA ILE A 148 -9.80 -4.83 9.75
C ILE A 148 -10.75 -3.64 9.66
N LEU A 149 -11.89 -3.79 8.97
CA LEU A 149 -12.86 -2.71 8.81
C LEU A 149 -13.44 -2.25 10.15
N SER A 150 -13.73 -3.18 11.06
CA SER A 150 -14.18 -2.86 12.42
C SER A 150 -13.12 -2.09 13.20
N GLY A 151 -11.85 -2.50 13.12
CA GLY A 151 -10.73 -1.79 13.75
C GLY A 151 -10.55 -0.37 13.22
N ILE A 152 -10.68 -0.18 11.90
CA ILE A 152 -10.64 1.14 11.26
C ILE A 152 -11.80 2.03 11.74
N ALA A 153 -13.02 1.49 11.75
CA ALA A 153 -14.21 2.22 12.19
C ALA A 153 -14.08 2.70 13.65
N LEU A 154 -13.61 1.82 14.55
CA LEU A 154 -13.35 2.16 15.95
C LEU A 154 -12.26 3.23 16.08
N ALA A 155 -11.15 3.09 15.34
CA ALA A 155 -10.05 4.05 15.37
C ALA A 155 -10.52 5.46 14.95
N ILE A 156 -11.27 5.57 13.85
CA ILE A 156 -11.79 6.84 13.35
C ILE A 156 -12.80 7.44 14.33
N HIS A 157 -13.72 6.64 14.88
CA HIS A 157 -14.73 7.11 15.84
C HIS A 157 -14.10 7.61 17.14
N SER A 158 -13.06 6.93 17.62
CA SER A 158 -12.33 7.32 18.83
C SER A 158 -11.53 8.61 18.65
N ALA A 159 -11.01 8.86 17.43
CA ALA A 159 -10.27 10.08 17.11
C ALA A 159 -11.18 11.32 16.98
N ARG A 160 -12.46 11.15 16.60
CA ARG A 160 -13.46 12.22 16.52
C ARG A 160 -13.97 12.70 17.89
N ARG A 161 -13.83 11.90 18.95
CA ARG A 161 -14.28 12.24 20.31
C ARG A 161 -13.22 12.97 21.15
N ARG A 162 -12.04 13.26 20.58
CA ARG A 162 -10.98 14.07 21.19
C ARG A 162 -10.95 15.43 20.54
#